data_AF-A0A925NZ82-F1
#
_entry.id   AF-A0A925NZ82-F1
#
_cell.length_a   1.000
_cell.length_b   1.000
_cell.length_c   1.000
_cell.angle_alpha   90.00
_cell.angle_beta   90.00
_cell.angle_gamma   90.00
#
_symmetry.space_group_name_H-M   'P 1'
#
loop_
_entity.id
_entity.type
_entity.pdbx_description
1 polymer ?
#
loop_
_entity_poly.entity_id
_entity_poly.type
_entity_poly.pdbx_seq_one_letter_code
_entity_poly.pdbx_strand_id
1 'polypeptide(L)' 'MMAIGDSFDAAANFMRFDLAGLETYGNTRSRHQGKANVLFCDGHVESPTLEFLFEDTSDAALNRWNRDHQPHRELLAP' A
#
# COMPACT_ATOMS: atom_id res chain seq x y z
N MET A 1 -6.58 -6.34 -8.56
CA MET A 1 -6.35 -6.59 -7.13
C MET A 1 -4.85 -6.73 -6.91
N MET A 2 -4.36 -6.14 -5.83
CA MET A 2 -2.93 -6.10 -5.48
C MET A 2 -2.66 -6.88 -4.20
N ALA A 3 -1.46 -7.44 -4.09
CA ALA A 3 -0.94 -8.04 -2.86
C ALA A 3 0.42 -7.43 -2.54
N ILE A 4 0.64 -7.04 -1.29
CA ILE A 4 1.91 -6.52 -0.82
C ILE A 4 2.80 -7.72 -0.44
N GLY A 5 3.94 -7.86 -1.11
CA GLY A 5 4.94 -8.89 -0.85
C GLY A 5 5.91 -8.56 0.29
N ASP A 6 5.60 -7.50 1.05
CA ASP A 6 6.37 -6.99 2.16
C ASP A 6 5.57 -7.06 3.47
N SER A 7 6.28 -7.36 4.56
CA SER A 7 5.75 -7.23 5.91
C SER A 7 6.51 -6.13 6.63
N PHE A 8 5.77 -5.16 7.17
CA PHE A 8 6.30 -4.01 7.91
C PHE A 8 6.17 -4.18 9.42
N ASP A 9 5.24 -5.02 9.86
CA ASP A 9 4.83 -5.24 11.26
C ASP A 9 4.94 -6.71 11.70
N ALA A 10 5.58 -7.55 10.90
CA ALA A 10 5.63 -9.00 11.04
C ALA A 10 4.26 -9.72 10.89
N ALA A 11 3.23 -9.03 10.37
CA ALA A 11 1.96 -9.64 9.99
C ALA A 11 1.77 -9.67 8.45
N ALA A 12 0.77 -10.44 8.02
CA ALA A 12 0.30 -10.47 6.63
C ALA A 12 -0.92 -9.54 6.51
N ASN A 13 -0.67 -8.32 6.09
CA ASN A 13 -1.70 -7.29 5.97
C ASN A 13 -2.25 -7.19 4.55
N PHE A 14 -3.57 -7.26 4.43
CA PHE A 14 -4.29 -7.15 3.16
C PHE A 14 -5.04 -5.81 3.00
N MET A 15 -4.95 -4.93 4.00
CA MET A 15 -5.65 -3.65 4.06
C MET A 15 -4.67 -2.49 3.94
N ARG A 16 -5.19 -1.30 3.61
CA ARG A 16 -4.43 -0.06 3.62
C ARG A 16 -4.23 0.41 5.07
N PHE A 17 -3.00 0.79 5.42
CA PHE A 17 -2.61 1.26 6.76
C PHE A 17 -2.17 2.72 6.73
N ASP A 18 -2.19 3.34 7.91
CA ASP A 18 -1.46 4.58 8.16
C ASP A 18 0.05 4.33 8.16
N LEU A 19 0.78 5.11 7.38
CA LEU A 19 2.23 4.97 7.24
C LEU A 19 2.97 5.34 8.53
N ALA A 20 2.45 6.31 9.30
CA ALA A 20 3.06 6.68 10.58
C ALA A 20 2.99 5.53 11.59
N GLY A 21 1.89 4.77 11.61
CA GLY A 21 1.80 3.51 12.35
C GLY A 21 2.86 2.49 11.95
N LEU A 22 3.10 2.31 10.64
CA LEU A 22 4.14 1.40 10.15
C LEU A 22 5.56 1.87 10.48
N GLU A 23 5.82 3.16 10.58
CA GLU A 23 7.15 3.69 10.92
C GLU A 23 7.60 3.32 12.34
N THR A 24 6.66 2.99 13.24
CA THR A 24 6.98 2.55 14.61
C THR A 24 7.82 1.27 14.66
N TYR A 25 7.82 0.46 13.59
CA TYR A 25 8.62 -0.75 13.44
C TYR A 25 10.06 -0.48 12.96
N GLY A 26 10.43 0.79 12.76
CA GLY A 26 11.82 1.28 12.71
C GLY A 26 12.55 1.18 11.37
N ASN A 27 12.25 0.20 10.51
CA ASN A 27 12.93 0.04 9.21
C ASN A 27 12.04 0.30 8.00
N THR A 28 10.81 0.77 8.19
CA THR A 28 9.80 0.96 7.12
C THR A 28 10.34 1.79 5.96
N ARG A 29 10.95 2.95 6.23
CA ARG A 29 11.51 3.85 5.20
C ARG A 29 12.85 3.38 4.62
N SER A 30 13.64 2.59 5.35
CA SER A 30 14.94 2.11 4.88
C SER A 30 14.84 0.80 4.11
N ARG A 31 13.82 -0.01 4.39
CA ARG A 31 13.47 -1.21 3.60
C ARG A 31 13.20 -0.81 2.16
N HIS A 32 13.85 -1.54 1.25
CA HIS A 32 13.68 -1.39 -0.20
C HIS A 32 13.74 0.06 -0.69
N GLN A 33 14.54 0.91 -0.03
CA GLN A 33 14.67 2.33 -0.36
C GLN A 33 13.33 3.09 -0.28
N GLY A 34 12.49 2.77 0.71
CA GLY A 34 11.21 3.43 0.92
C GLY A 34 10.15 3.04 -0.12
N LYS A 35 10.23 1.81 -0.61
CA LYS A 35 9.29 1.22 -1.56
C LYS A 35 8.75 -0.11 -1.03
N ALA A 36 7.65 -0.58 -1.60
CA ALA A 36 7.16 -1.93 -1.34
C ALA A 36 7.01 -2.71 -2.63
N ASN A 37 7.24 -4.02 -2.59
CA ASN A 37 6.97 -4.90 -3.71
C ASN A 37 5.47 -5.24 -3.74
N VAL A 38 4.83 -4.93 -4.87
CA VAL A 38 3.40 -5.14 -5.07
C VAL A 38 3.20 -6.07 -6.25
N LEU A 39 2.53 -7.20 -6.02
CA LEU A 39 2.12 -8.15 -7.05
C LEU A 39 0.68 -7.85 -7.49
N PHE A 40 0.46 -7.85 -8.80
CA PHE A 40 -0.86 -7.71 -9.42
C PHE A 40 -1.39 -9.06 -9.92
N CYS A 41 -2.71 -9.13 -10.15
CA CYS A 41 -3.38 -10.36 -10.59
C CYS A 41 -2.92 -10.90 -11.94
N ASP A 42 -2.34 -10.06 -12.79
CA ASP A 42 -1.80 -10.43 -14.09
C ASP A 42 -0.32 -10.83 -14.04
N GLY A 43 0.24 -10.97 -12.83
CA GLY A 43 1.62 -11.36 -12.60
C GLY A 43 2.63 -10.22 -12.67
N HIS A 44 2.20 -8.98 -12.95
CA HIS A 44 3.10 -7.83 -12.89
C HIS A 44 3.52 -7.55 -11.45
N VAL A 45 4.76 -7.09 -11.28
CA VAL A 45 5.29 -6.60 -10.01
C VAL A 45 5.74 -5.16 -10.18
N GLU A 46 5.33 -4.29 -9.25
CA GLU A 46 5.81 -2.92 -9.16
C GLU A 46 6.47 -2.66 -7.80
N SER A 47 7.31 -1.62 -7.75
CA SER A 47 7.91 -1.11 -6.51
C SER A 47 7.55 0.37 -6.27
N PRO A 48 6.28 0.71 -6.03
CA PRO A 48 5.87 2.08 -5.71
C PRO A 48 6.41 2.55 -4.36
N THR A 49 6.41 3.88 -4.14
CA THR A 49 6.79 4.47 -2.85
C THR A 49 5.75 4.16 -1.78
N LEU A 50 6.17 4.16 -0.51
CA LEU A 50 5.26 3.96 0.61
C LEU A 50 4.19 5.05 0.70
N GLU A 51 4.56 6.30 0.41
CA GLU A 51 3.62 7.43 0.32
C GLU A 51 2.50 7.16 -0.68
N PHE A 52 2.84 6.72 -1.90
CA PHE A 52 1.85 6.41 -2.92
C PHE A 52 0.94 5.23 -2.50
N LEU A 53 1.49 4.24 -1.80
CA LEU A 53 0.73 3.09 -1.34
C LEU A 53 -0.23 3.39 -0.18
N PHE A 54 0.23 4.16 0.80
CA PHE A 54 -0.43 4.27 2.10
C PHE A 54 -1.04 5.65 2.37
N GLU A 55 -0.44 6.74 1.88
CA GLU A 55 -0.87 8.11 2.19
C GLU A 55 -1.60 8.79 1.02
N ASP A 56 -1.24 8.51 -0.23
CA ASP A 56 -1.81 9.17 -1.40
C ASP A 56 -3.30 8.81 -1.58
N THR A 57 -4.16 9.83 -1.51
CA THR A 57 -5.62 9.72 -1.67
C THR A 57 -6.07 10.14 -3.08
N SER A 58 -5.16 10.18 -4.05
CA SER A 58 -5.48 10.30 -5.47
C SER A 58 -6.27 9.08 -5.95
N ASP A 59 -7.07 9.26 -7.01
CA ASP A 59 -7.81 8.15 -7.61
C ASP A 59 -6.85 7.06 -8.12
N ALA A 60 -5.70 7.47 -8.65
CA ALA A 60 -4.68 6.53 -9.14
C ALA A 60 -4.15 5.61 -8.03
N ALA A 61 -3.95 6.12 -6.81
CA ALA A 61 -3.52 5.35 -5.66
C ALA A 61 -4.66 4.48 -5.10
N LEU A 62 -5.85 5.06 -4.94
CA LEU A 62 -7.00 4.38 -4.35
C LEU A 62 -7.53 3.24 -5.23
N ASN A 63 -7.64 3.46 -6.55
CA ASN A 63 -8.13 2.46 -7.50
C ASN A 63 -7.32 1.16 -7.45
N ARG A 64 -6.04 1.22 -7.09
CA ARG A 64 -5.16 0.03 -7.03
C ARG A 64 -5.50 -0.92 -5.89
N TRP A 65 -5.99 -0.38 -4.78
CA TRP A 65 -6.42 -1.17 -3.62
C TRP A 65 -7.74 -1.90 -3.87
N ASN A 66 -8.57 -1.38 -4.77
CA ASN A 66 -9.94 -1.85 -4.96
C ASN A 66 -10.07 -2.74 -6.20
N ARG A 67 -10.78 -3.87 -6.05
CA ARG A 67 -10.93 -4.86 -7.13
C ARG A 67 -11.69 -4.30 -8.35
N ASP A 68 -12.62 -3.39 -8.13
CA ASP A 68 -13.46 -2.77 -9.16
C ASP A 68 -12.81 -1.53 -9.81
N HIS A 69 -11.57 -1.22 -9.44
CA HIS A 69 -10.82 -0.04 -9.88
C HIS A 69 -11.53 1.29 -9.58
N GLN A 70 -12.42 1.32 -8.59
CA GLN A 70 -13.01 2.57 -8.11
C GLN A 70 -12.21 3.12 -6.91
N PRO A 71 -12.19 4.44 -6.71
CA PRO A 71 -11.37 5.04 -5.66
C PRO A 71 -12.02 4.94 -4.28
N HIS A 72 -13.33 4.67 -4.22
CA HIS A 72 -14.11 4.59 -2.97
C HIS A 72 -13.80 5.71 -1.96
N ARG A 73 -13.79 6.96 -2.42
CA ARG A 73 -13.49 8.15 -1.60
C ARG A 73 -14.46 8.29 -0.42
N GLU A 74 -15.67 7.79 -0.57
CA GLU A 74 -16.68 7.72 0.49
C GLU A 74 -16.23 6.95 1.73
N LEU A 75 -15.23 6.06 1.62
CA LEU A 75 -14.68 5.28 2.73
C LEU A 75 -13.51 5.98 3.47
N LEU A 76 -13.08 7.16 3.01
CA LEU A 76 -11.98 7.91 3.63
C LEU A 76 -12.44 8.79 4.81
N ALA A 77 -13.74 9.02 4.94
CA ALA A 77 -14.31 9.76 6.06
C ALA A 77 -14.53 8.83 7.27
N PRO A 78 -14.36 9.33 8.51
CA PRO A 78 -14.60 8.57 9.74
C PRO A 78 -16.07 8.18 9.94
#